data_AF-A0A8J2P8L2-F1
#
_entry.id   AF-A0A8J2P8L2-F1
#
_cell.length_a   1.000
_cell.length_b   1.000
_cell.length_c   1.000
_cell.angle_alpha   90.00
_cell.angle_beta   90.00
_cell.angle_gamma   90.00
#
_symmetry.space_group_name_H-M   'P 1'
#
loop_
_entity.id
_entity.type
_entity.pdbx_description
1 polymer ?
#
loop_
_entity_poly.entity_id
_entity_poly.type
_entity_poly.pdbx_seq_one_letter_code
_entity_poly.pdbx_strand_id
1 'polypeptide(L)'
;CVTGGCYDLTGLYNCSISPVSPGVTEASYGARCRDMTTVLGCNLTSVDPEIQCKTKKSCLNLNGLYLCRKGRCARVRPPFKCEKKCNGIKMRGKSIIVRENDVVFTANCKRAVDIETNEEIWPKDLLASGTNNKSNGVPPVFVLFCTSIPDRQKNLTEIRLIDCFNGTLMEPGTLGDTTDIIQLVKSHTENTRLLDPTKKFAMPESDLLLSHNVPLYINYDGCVNTLILKECEKFLTEYGVDGSDLRTNARFPCFYRPDLVDSIDDSNFVILRYNIQKTVMELLIATVIPITLAIVSCFVLIFCSRVIHLHEDSHFFFKMCNKVYNPKMQDTI
;
A
#
# COMPACT_ATOMS: atom_id res chain seq x y z
N CYS A 1 2.42 -7.52 -18.75
CA CYS A 1 3.13 -8.63 -18.10
C CYS A 1 3.18 -8.34 -16.61
N VAL A 2 2.07 -8.59 -15.91
CA VAL A 2 1.93 -8.17 -14.50
C VAL A 2 2.38 -9.26 -13.55
N THR A 3 2.31 -10.55 -13.94
CA THR A 3 2.69 -11.69 -13.09
C THR A 3 2.85 -12.95 -13.97
N GLY A 4 4.04 -13.19 -14.53
CA GLY A 4 4.38 -14.51 -15.07
C GLY A 4 3.85 -14.89 -16.47
N GLY A 5 3.32 -13.96 -17.27
CA GLY A 5 2.94 -14.25 -18.66
C GLY A 5 2.98 -13.03 -19.56
N CYS A 6 3.89 -13.01 -20.54
CA CYS A 6 3.82 -12.10 -21.69
C CYS A 6 3.26 -12.88 -22.89
N TYR A 7 2.08 -13.46 -22.74
CA TYR A 7 1.38 -14.14 -23.83
C TYR A 7 0.03 -13.43 -24.05
N ASP A 8 -0.35 -13.30 -25.33
CA ASP A 8 -1.65 -12.77 -25.77
C ASP A 8 -2.06 -11.38 -25.24
N LEU A 9 -1.08 -10.54 -24.89
CA LEU A 9 -1.33 -9.15 -24.48
C LEU A 9 -2.20 -8.42 -25.50
N THR A 10 -3.29 -7.82 -25.02
CA THR A 10 -4.23 -7.06 -25.84
C THR A 10 -4.63 -5.82 -25.08
N GLY A 11 -4.21 -4.66 -25.58
CA GLY A 11 -4.38 -3.41 -24.85
C GLY A 11 -3.21 -2.46 -24.97
N LEU A 12 -3.25 -1.40 -24.18
CA LEU A 12 -2.17 -0.43 -24.03
C LEU A 12 -1.37 -0.77 -22.78
N TYR A 13 -0.04 -0.84 -22.88
CA TYR A 13 0.84 -1.19 -21.77
C TYR A 13 1.95 -0.17 -21.61
N ASN A 14 2.23 0.28 -20.38
CA ASN A 14 3.47 0.99 -20.08
C ASN A 14 4.49 0.02 -19.50
N CYS A 15 5.64 -0.09 -20.15
CA CYS A 15 6.69 -1.04 -19.81
C CYS A 15 7.93 -0.31 -19.30
N SER A 16 8.50 -0.79 -18.20
CA SER A 16 9.80 -0.36 -17.72
C SER A 16 10.81 -1.51 -17.73
N ILE A 17 12.07 -1.18 -17.96
CA ILE A 17 13.17 -2.13 -17.84
C ILE A 17 13.36 -2.41 -16.35
N SER A 18 13.16 -3.66 -15.94
CA SER A 18 13.38 -4.05 -14.55
C SER A 18 14.88 -3.99 -14.26
N PRO A 19 15.32 -3.35 -13.16
CA PRO A 19 16.73 -3.36 -12.77
C PRO A 19 17.18 -4.78 -12.46
N VAL A 20 18.41 -5.09 -12.83
CA VAL A 20 19.07 -6.37 -12.56
C VAL A 20 19.49 -6.37 -11.10
N SER A 21 18.72 -7.05 -10.23
CA SER A 21 19.20 -7.35 -8.89
C SER A 21 20.31 -8.40 -8.97
N PRO A 22 21.48 -8.17 -8.35
CA PRO A 22 22.54 -9.18 -8.28
C PRO A 22 22.02 -10.41 -7.51
N GLY A 23 22.16 -11.60 -8.09
CA GLY A 23 21.77 -12.88 -7.46
C GLY A 23 20.43 -13.48 -7.91
N VAL A 24 19.67 -12.84 -8.80
CA VAL A 24 18.43 -13.41 -9.37
C VAL A 24 18.75 -14.20 -10.64
N THR A 25 18.33 -15.48 -10.70
CA THR A 25 18.57 -16.37 -11.85
C THR A 25 17.82 -15.92 -13.12
N GLU A 26 18.33 -16.35 -14.28
CA GLU A 26 17.86 -15.97 -15.63
C GLU A 26 16.35 -16.09 -15.90
N ALA A 27 15.65 -16.87 -15.09
CA ALA A 27 14.23 -17.12 -15.22
C ALA A 27 13.34 -15.91 -14.83
N SER A 28 13.86 -14.87 -14.19
CA SER A 28 13.07 -13.71 -13.73
C SER A 28 13.31 -12.41 -14.52
N TYR A 29 14.17 -12.41 -15.53
CA TYR A 29 14.39 -11.23 -16.37
C TYR A 29 13.18 -10.94 -17.26
N GLY A 30 12.76 -9.67 -17.33
CA GLY A 30 11.75 -9.19 -18.27
C GLY A 30 11.28 -7.77 -18.00
N ALA A 31 10.79 -7.10 -19.04
CA ALA A 31 10.17 -5.80 -18.90
C ALA A 31 8.91 -5.90 -18.03
N ARG A 32 8.79 -5.01 -17.05
CA ARG A 32 7.59 -4.92 -16.22
C ARG A 32 6.57 -4.05 -16.94
N CYS A 33 5.57 -4.70 -17.54
CA CYS A 33 4.53 -4.02 -18.31
C CYS A 33 3.21 -3.97 -17.54
N ARG A 34 2.75 -2.76 -17.24
CA ARG A 34 1.46 -2.49 -16.58
C ARG A 34 0.38 -2.21 -17.62
N ASP A 35 -0.81 -2.76 -17.40
CA ASP A 35 -1.97 -2.56 -18.28
C ASP A 35 -2.59 -1.18 -18.04
N MET A 36 -2.69 -0.38 -19.10
CA MET A 36 -3.25 0.98 -19.12
C MET A 36 -4.58 1.05 -19.89
N THR A 37 -5.04 -0.05 -20.46
CA THR A 37 -6.20 -0.11 -21.39
C THR A 37 -7.52 0.34 -20.74
N THR A 38 -7.64 0.09 -19.43
CA THR A 38 -8.83 0.43 -18.66
C THR A 38 -8.83 1.88 -18.19
N VAL A 39 -7.65 2.51 -18.10
CA VAL A 39 -7.47 3.83 -17.48
C VAL A 39 -7.25 4.94 -18.50
N LEU A 40 -6.67 4.64 -19.67
CA LEU A 40 -6.32 5.62 -20.69
C LEU A 40 -7.03 5.34 -22.02
N GLY A 41 -7.56 6.40 -22.63
CA GLY A 41 -7.90 6.48 -24.05
C GLY A 41 -6.85 7.33 -24.75
N CYS A 42 -6.02 6.72 -25.59
CA CYS A 42 -4.98 7.44 -26.31
C CYS A 42 -5.33 7.61 -27.79
N ASN A 43 -5.16 8.83 -28.30
CA ASN A 43 -5.09 9.07 -29.73
C ASN A 43 -3.63 8.90 -30.19
N LEU A 44 -3.36 7.76 -30.82
CA LEU A 44 -2.02 7.36 -31.23
C LEU A 44 -1.75 7.88 -32.64
N THR A 45 -0.75 8.75 -32.79
CA THR A 45 -0.37 9.33 -34.09
C THR A 45 0.60 8.45 -34.86
N SER A 46 1.51 7.77 -34.16
CA SER A 46 2.55 6.95 -34.76
C SER A 46 2.91 5.76 -33.86
N VAL A 47 3.05 4.60 -34.49
CA VAL A 47 3.46 3.35 -33.85
C VAL A 47 4.58 2.71 -34.67
N ASP A 48 5.57 2.15 -33.97
CA ASP A 48 6.63 1.35 -34.58
C ASP A 48 6.05 0.05 -35.16
N PRO A 49 6.80 -0.67 -36.02
CA PRO A 49 6.40 -1.98 -36.51
C PRO A 49 6.09 -2.96 -35.36
N GLU A 50 5.09 -3.81 -35.57
CA GLU A 50 4.68 -4.82 -34.58
C GLU A 50 5.81 -5.83 -34.33
N ILE A 51 6.19 -6.01 -33.06
CA ILE A 51 7.04 -7.11 -32.59
C ILE A 51 6.18 -8.24 -32.03
N GLN A 52 6.57 -9.48 -32.32
CA GLN A 52 5.85 -10.65 -31.80
C GLN A 52 6.28 -10.95 -30.37
N CYS A 53 5.40 -10.61 -29.44
CA CYS A 53 5.54 -10.80 -28.01
C CYS A 53 4.78 -12.05 -27.54
N LYS A 54 5.12 -13.21 -28.14
CA LYS A 54 4.53 -14.52 -27.80
C LYS A 54 5.30 -15.26 -26.71
N THR A 55 6.59 -14.93 -26.55
CA THR A 55 7.48 -15.59 -25.59
C THR A 55 8.06 -14.57 -24.62
N LYS A 56 8.47 -15.01 -23.43
CA LYS A 56 9.10 -14.14 -22.43
C LYS A 56 10.36 -13.45 -22.99
N LYS A 57 11.15 -14.17 -23.81
CA LYS A 57 12.39 -13.66 -24.43
C LYS A 57 12.15 -12.51 -25.41
N SER A 58 11.07 -12.58 -26.20
CA SER A 58 10.75 -11.53 -27.18
C SER A 58 10.32 -10.19 -26.56
N CYS A 59 9.98 -10.17 -25.27
CA CYS A 59 9.47 -8.98 -24.57
C CYS A 59 10.38 -8.50 -23.43
N LEU A 60 11.64 -8.96 -23.40
CA LEU A 60 12.56 -8.63 -22.30
C LEU A 60 12.90 -7.14 -22.24
N ASN A 61 13.01 -6.50 -23.41
CA ASN A 61 13.55 -5.16 -23.56
C ASN A 61 12.48 -4.10 -23.88
N LEU A 62 11.22 -4.35 -23.52
CA LEU A 62 10.17 -3.36 -23.72
C LEU A 62 10.38 -2.18 -22.76
N ASN A 63 10.52 -0.98 -23.31
CA ASN A 63 10.61 0.26 -22.55
C ASN A 63 9.73 1.35 -23.17
N GLY A 64 8.87 1.95 -22.35
CA GLY A 64 7.86 2.93 -22.73
C GLY A 64 6.50 2.31 -23.06
N LEU A 65 5.68 3.06 -23.80
CA LEU A 65 4.30 2.73 -24.10
C LEU A 65 4.19 1.81 -25.33
N TYR A 66 3.42 0.72 -25.21
CA TYR A 66 3.18 -0.26 -26.27
C TYR A 66 1.69 -0.51 -26.47
N LEU A 67 1.26 -0.57 -27.73
CA LEU A 67 -0.06 -1.06 -28.12
C LEU A 67 0.06 -2.52 -28.55
N CYS A 68 -0.58 -3.43 -27.82
CA CYS A 68 -0.56 -4.86 -28.09
C CYS A 68 -1.91 -5.37 -28.60
N ARG A 69 -1.88 -6.29 -29.57
CA ARG A 69 -3.05 -6.98 -30.14
C ARG A 69 -2.75 -8.47 -30.27
N LYS A 70 -3.31 -9.29 -29.38
CA LYS A 70 -3.08 -10.75 -29.35
C LYS A 70 -1.59 -11.11 -29.38
N GLY A 71 -0.82 -10.48 -28.49
CA GLY A 71 0.62 -10.72 -28.37
C GLY A 71 1.49 -10.09 -29.46
N ARG A 72 0.95 -9.27 -30.36
CA ARG A 72 1.74 -8.42 -31.27
C ARG A 72 1.76 -7.00 -30.73
N CYS A 73 2.93 -6.50 -30.36
CA CYS A 73 3.08 -5.22 -29.67
C CYS A 73 3.81 -4.22 -30.56
N ALA A 74 3.30 -3.01 -30.67
CA ALA A 74 3.91 -1.91 -31.40
C ALA A 74 4.25 -0.79 -30.40
N ARG A 75 5.48 -0.28 -30.44
CA ARG A 75 5.88 0.83 -29.57
C ARG A 75 5.15 2.09 -30.03
N VAL A 76 4.53 2.81 -29.10
CA VAL A 76 3.91 4.11 -29.39
C VAL A 76 5.00 5.19 -29.38
N ARG A 77 5.09 5.97 -30.46
CA ARG A 77 6.05 7.07 -30.59
C ARG A 77 5.39 8.40 -30.23
N PRO A 78 6.06 9.28 -29.47
CA PRO A 78 5.64 10.66 -29.35
C PRO A 78 5.62 11.34 -30.73
N PRO A 79 4.71 12.30 -30.98
CA PRO A 79 3.75 12.88 -30.02
C PRO A 79 2.44 12.09 -29.96
N PHE A 80 2.03 11.62 -28.79
CA PHE A 80 0.71 11.02 -28.56
C PHE A 80 -0.04 11.80 -27.49
N LYS A 81 -1.37 11.88 -27.61
CA LYS A 81 -2.24 12.47 -26.59
C LYS A 81 -3.05 11.37 -25.92
N CYS A 82 -2.74 11.09 -24.66
CA CYS A 82 -3.49 10.15 -23.84
C CYS A 82 -4.38 10.92 -22.86
N GLU A 83 -5.66 10.59 -22.85
CA GLU A 83 -6.63 11.14 -21.90
C GLU A 83 -7.11 10.00 -21.00
N LYS A 84 -7.51 10.30 -19.76
CA LYS A 84 -8.08 9.30 -18.87
C LYS A 84 -9.45 8.86 -19.40
N LYS A 85 -9.76 7.56 -19.37
CA LYS A 85 -10.97 6.96 -19.94
C LYS A 85 -12.25 7.24 -19.15
N CYS A 86 -12.18 7.91 -18.00
CA CYS A 86 -13.35 8.31 -17.21
C CYS A 86 -14.10 9.50 -17.86
N ASN A 87 -14.51 9.32 -19.11
CA ASN A 87 -15.33 10.25 -19.87
C ASN A 87 -16.80 9.82 -19.72
N GLY A 88 -17.69 10.75 -19.37
CA GLY A 88 -19.13 10.47 -19.27
C GLY A 88 -19.58 9.88 -17.93
N ILE A 89 -18.98 10.33 -16.83
CA ILE A 89 -19.46 10.07 -15.46
C ILE A 89 -20.89 10.61 -15.36
N LYS A 90 -21.87 9.71 -15.20
CA LYS A 90 -23.29 10.07 -15.12
C LYS A 90 -23.60 10.73 -13.78
N MET A 91 -23.91 12.02 -13.81
CA MET A 91 -24.18 12.84 -12.63
C MET A 91 -25.68 12.99 -12.33
N ARG A 92 -26.55 12.70 -13.31
CA ARG A 92 -28.00 12.82 -13.14
C ARG A 92 -28.50 12.01 -11.94
N GLY A 93 -29.04 12.71 -10.94
CA GLY A 93 -29.59 12.12 -9.71
C GLY A 93 -28.53 11.53 -8.77
N LYS A 94 -27.26 11.93 -8.89
CA LYS A 94 -26.18 11.58 -7.96
C LYS A 94 -25.94 12.73 -7.00
N SER A 95 -25.78 12.41 -5.72
CA SER A 95 -25.53 13.39 -4.65
C SER A 95 -24.13 13.29 -4.08
N ILE A 96 -23.40 12.20 -4.36
CA ILE A 96 -22.04 11.99 -3.89
C ILE A 96 -21.16 11.41 -4.98
N ILE A 97 -19.94 11.92 -5.04
CA ILE A 97 -18.82 11.46 -5.86
C ILE A 97 -17.68 11.16 -4.90
N VAL A 98 -17.24 9.91 -4.92
CA VAL A 98 -16.09 9.46 -4.14
C VAL A 98 -15.01 8.99 -5.09
N ARG A 99 -13.80 9.44 -4.85
CA ARG A 99 -12.64 9.04 -5.63
C ARG A 99 -11.70 8.16 -4.82
N GLU A 100 -11.40 6.98 -5.36
CA GLU A 100 -10.41 6.06 -4.83
C GLU A 100 -9.37 5.83 -5.94
N ASN A 101 -8.16 6.37 -5.78
CA ASN A 101 -7.12 6.33 -6.82
C ASN A 101 -7.63 6.82 -8.19
N ASP A 102 -7.56 5.99 -9.23
CA ASP A 102 -8.04 6.32 -10.59
C ASP A 102 -9.52 5.97 -10.81
N VAL A 103 -10.23 5.55 -9.77
CA VAL A 103 -11.64 5.14 -9.86
C VAL A 103 -12.52 6.23 -9.27
N VAL A 104 -13.57 6.56 -10.02
CA VAL A 104 -14.67 7.38 -9.52
C VAL A 104 -15.86 6.47 -9.21
N PHE A 105 -16.40 6.64 -8.02
CA PHE A 105 -17.64 6.04 -7.57
C PHE A 105 -18.68 7.14 -7.38
N THR A 106 -19.91 6.91 -7.85
CA THR A 106 -21.01 7.88 -7.73
C THR A 106 -22.24 7.20 -7.16
N ALA A 107 -22.88 7.83 -6.18
CA ALA A 107 -24.09 7.30 -5.58
C ALA A 107 -25.15 8.39 -5.36
N ASN A 108 -26.36 7.95 -5.03
CA ASN A 108 -27.43 8.82 -4.55
C ASN A 108 -27.67 8.49 -3.08
N CYS A 109 -27.09 9.30 -2.21
CA CYS A 109 -27.22 9.19 -0.78
C CYS A 109 -28.15 10.28 -0.23
N LYS A 110 -28.92 9.92 0.79
CA LYS A 110 -29.80 10.85 1.54
C LYS A 110 -29.15 11.37 2.83
N ARG A 111 -28.18 10.63 3.36
CA ARG A 111 -27.55 10.89 4.66
C ARG A 111 -26.10 10.43 4.62
N ALA A 112 -25.21 11.20 5.25
CA ALA A 112 -23.84 10.79 5.55
C ALA A 112 -23.57 11.06 7.03
N VAL A 113 -23.00 10.08 7.72
CA VAL A 113 -22.64 10.17 9.13
C VAL A 113 -21.22 9.72 9.33
N ASP A 114 -20.56 10.36 10.29
CA ASP A 114 -19.32 9.84 10.85
C ASP A 114 -19.64 8.60 11.70
N ILE A 115 -18.90 7.52 11.48
CA ILE A 115 -19.11 6.25 12.18
C ILE A 115 -18.66 6.36 13.65
N GLU A 116 -17.65 7.16 13.94
CA GLU A 116 -17.08 7.26 15.29
C GLU A 116 -17.90 8.17 16.19
N THR A 117 -18.25 9.36 15.71
CA THR A 117 -19.01 10.36 16.47
C THR A 117 -20.52 10.22 16.31
N ASN A 118 -20.99 9.48 15.30
CA ASN A 118 -22.38 9.43 14.86
C ASN A 118 -22.96 10.82 14.52
N GLU A 119 -22.11 11.79 14.23
CA GLU A 119 -22.49 13.12 13.79
C GLU A 119 -22.86 13.11 12.31
N GLU A 120 -23.92 13.85 11.95
CA GLU A 120 -24.33 13.99 10.56
C GLU A 120 -23.48 15.04 9.86
N ILE A 121 -22.69 14.58 8.89
CA ILE A 121 -21.77 15.41 8.11
C ILE A 121 -22.51 16.18 7.01
N TRP A 122 -23.68 15.69 6.60
CA TRP A 122 -24.46 16.34 5.54
C TRP A 122 -24.97 17.71 6.03
N PRO A 123 -24.68 18.83 5.35
CA PRO A 123 -25.10 20.14 5.83
C PRO A 123 -26.62 20.24 5.85
N LYS A 124 -27.20 20.24 7.05
CA LYS A 124 -28.64 20.34 7.29
C LYS A 124 -29.21 21.65 6.73
N ASP A 125 -28.41 22.71 6.79
CA ASP A 125 -28.80 24.07 6.36
C ASP A 125 -28.97 24.19 4.85
N LEU A 126 -28.27 23.36 4.05
CA LEU A 126 -28.37 23.39 2.58
C LEU A 126 -29.55 22.59 2.04
N LEU A 127 -30.04 21.61 2.81
CA LEU A 127 -31.32 20.96 2.55
C LEU A 127 -32.49 21.91 2.88
N ALA A 128 -32.33 22.75 3.90
CA ALA A 128 -33.33 23.76 4.29
C ALA A 128 -33.33 25.00 3.38
N SER A 129 -32.17 25.43 2.85
CA SER A 129 -32.03 26.57 1.94
C SER A 129 -32.55 26.32 0.51
N GLY A 130 -33.20 25.17 0.26
CA GLY A 130 -34.02 24.95 -0.93
C GLY A 130 -35.40 25.64 -0.88
N THR A 131 -35.72 26.34 0.22
CA THR A 131 -37.06 26.93 0.41
C THR A 131 -37.18 28.43 0.15
N ASN A 132 -36.08 29.20 0.13
CA ASN A 132 -36.18 30.67 0.10
C ASN A 132 -35.46 31.39 -1.05
N ASN A 133 -34.69 30.72 -1.90
CA ASN A 133 -34.12 31.34 -3.12
C ASN A 133 -34.22 30.42 -4.32
N LYS A 134 -34.63 31.00 -5.46
CA LYS A 134 -34.93 30.36 -6.76
C LYS A 134 -33.71 29.75 -7.45
N SER A 135 -33.07 28.78 -6.83
CA SER A 135 -32.23 27.79 -7.51
C SER A 135 -32.88 26.45 -7.26
N ASN A 136 -33.50 25.89 -8.31
CA ASN A 136 -34.15 24.57 -8.39
C ASN A 136 -33.66 23.62 -7.28
N GLY A 137 -34.56 23.12 -6.43
CA GLY A 137 -34.30 22.35 -5.19
C GLY A 137 -33.54 21.04 -5.34
N VAL A 138 -32.38 21.09 -5.98
CA VAL A 138 -31.42 20.02 -6.18
C VAL A 138 -30.35 20.19 -5.10
N PRO A 139 -30.10 19.16 -4.28
CA PRO A 139 -29.08 19.25 -3.24
C PRO A 139 -27.68 19.36 -3.86
N PRO A 140 -26.73 20.02 -3.16
CA PRO A 140 -25.34 20.09 -3.60
C PRO A 140 -24.73 18.68 -3.71
N VAL A 141 -23.75 18.54 -4.59
CA VAL A 141 -23.03 17.28 -4.82
C VAL A 141 -21.77 17.24 -3.97
N PHE A 142 -21.58 16.15 -3.25
CA PHE A 142 -20.42 15.97 -2.38
C PHE A 142 -19.30 15.36 -3.19
N VAL A 143 -18.11 15.94 -3.13
CA VAL A 143 -16.92 15.40 -3.77
C VAL A 143 -15.86 15.20 -2.72
N LEU A 144 -15.36 13.98 -2.61
CA LEU A 144 -14.35 13.61 -1.62
C LEU A 144 -13.46 12.48 -2.14
N PHE A 145 -12.27 12.38 -1.57
CA PHE A 145 -11.24 11.41 -1.93
C PHE A 145 -11.08 10.45 -0.76
N CYS A 146 -11.01 9.14 -1.01
CA CYS A 146 -10.82 8.15 0.06
C CYS A 146 -9.71 7.18 -0.30
N THR A 147 -9.04 6.68 0.75
CA THR A 147 -8.03 5.64 0.63
C THR A 147 -8.66 4.30 0.25
N SER A 148 -9.85 3.97 0.77
CA SER A 148 -10.51 2.69 0.48
C SER A 148 -12.04 2.75 0.46
N ILE A 149 -12.65 2.01 -0.47
CA ILE A 149 -14.11 1.81 -0.58
C ILE A 149 -14.42 0.30 -0.58
N PRO A 150 -14.53 -0.34 0.60
CA PRO A 150 -14.65 -1.80 0.72
C PRO A 150 -15.92 -2.38 0.07
N ASP A 151 -16.99 -1.61 0.02
CA ASP A 151 -18.33 -2.08 -0.36
C ASP A 151 -18.72 -1.75 -1.82
N ARG A 152 -17.73 -1.50 -2.68
CA ARG A 152 -17.87 -0.98 -4.06
C ARG A 152 -18.79 -1.76 -5.01
N GLN A 153 -19.00 -3.07 -4.79
CA GLN A 153 -19.69 -3.96 -5.75
C GLN A 153 -21.05 -4.48 -5.28
N LYS A 154 -21.49 -4.15 -4.07
CA LYS A 154 -22.76 -4.64 -3.56
C LYS A 154 -23.83 -3.56 -3.80
N ASN A 155 -25.01 -3.95 -4.29
CA ASN A 155 -26.20 -3.09 -4.35
C ASN A 155 -26.66 -2.81 -2.91
N LEU A 156 -25.96 -1.91 -2.23
CA LEU A 156 -26.18 -1.65 -0.81
C LEU A 156 -26.97 -0.38 -0.62
N THR A 157 -27.77 -0.42 0.45
CA THR A 157 -28.45 0.73 1.05
C THR A 157 -27.48 1.66 1.78
N GLU A 158 -26.27 1.18 2.07
CA GLU A 158 -25.20 1.91 2.77
C GLU A 158 -23.86 1.75 2.05
N ILE A 159 -23.04 2.80 2.09
CA ILE A 159 -21.69 2.78 1.52
C ILE A 159 -20.76 3.25 2.64
N ARG A 160 -19.77 2.41 2.96
CA ARG A 160 -18.72 2.76 3.91
C ARG A 160 -17.51 3.27 3.18
N LEU A 161 -16.97 4.36 3.71
CA LEU A 161 -15.84 5.08 3.17
C LEU A 161 -14.77 5.13 4.26
N ILE A 162 -13.52 4.86 3.91
CA ILE A 162 -12.42 4.78 4.87
C ILE A 162 -11.37 5.83 4.51
N ASP A 163 -10.97 6.60 5.52
CA ASP A 163 -9.86 7.55 5.46
C ASP A 163 -10.00 8.52 4.27
N CYS A 164 -11.00 9.41 4.40
CA CYS A 164 -11.36 10.34 3.36
C CYS A 164 -10.85 11.75 3.64
N PHE A 165 -10.47 12.45 2.57
CA PHE A 165 -9.85 13.77 2.57
C PHE A 165 -10.34 14.59 1.36
N ASN A 166 -9.97 15.87 1.30
CA ASN A 166 -10.38 16.81 0.25
C ASN A 166 -11.91 16.81 0.06
N GLY A 167 -12.67 16.96 1.15
CA GLY A 167 -14.12 17.07 1.07
C GLY A 167 -14.56 18.45 0.60
N THR A 168 -15.38 18.51 -0.46
CA THR A 168 -15.97 19.77 -0.96
C THR A 168 -17.46 19.61 -1.30
N LEU A 169 -18.15 20.74 -1.27
CA LEU A 169 -19.57 20.86 -1.64
C LEU A 169 -19.69 21.57 -2.97
N MET A 170 -20.14 20.87 -4.00
CA MET A 170 -20.36 21.42 -5.34
C MET A 170 -21.79 21.88 -5.53
N GLU A 171 -21.96 23.01 -6.20
CA GLU A 171 -23.28 23.51 -6.56
C GLU A 171 -23.93 22.63 -7.65
N PRO A 172 -25.26 22.47 -7.60
CA PRO A 172 -26.00 21.74 -8.63
C PRO A 172 -25.75 22.35 -10.01
N GLY A 173 -25.47 21.50 -11.00
CA GLY A 173 -25.26 21.94 -12.39
C GLY A 173 -23.81 22.26 -12.76
N THR A 174 -22.90 22.40 -11.79
CA THR A 174 -21.45 22.66 -12.05
C THR A 174 -20.81 21.58 -12.94
N LEU A 175 -21.24 20.33 -12.80
CA LEU A 175 -20.71 19.17 -13.54
C LEU A 175 -21.60 18.74 -14.72
N GLY A 176 -22.75 19.40 -14.94
CA GLY A 176 -23.76 18.93 -15.91
C GLY A 176 -24.32 17.53 -15.61
N ASP A 177 -25.01 16.93 -16.59
CA ASP A 177 -25.58 15.57 -16.47
C ASP A 177 -24.54 14.45 -16.68
N THR A 178 -23.48 14.76 -17.44
CA THR A 178 -22.34 13.88 -17.70
C THR A 178 -21.07 14.71 -17.63
N THR A 179 -20.10 14.27 -16.83
CA THR A 179 -18.80 14.96 -16.69
C THR A 179 -17.64 14.03 -17.01
N ASP A 180 -16.44 14.57 -17.12
CA ASP A 180 -15.21 13.80 -17.20
C ASP A 180 -14.38 13.96 -15.92
N ILE A 181 -13.40 13.09 -15.71
CA ILE A 181 -12.54 13.14 -14.52
C ILE A 181 -11.68 14.41 -14.44
N ILE A 182 -11.33 15.00 -15.58
CA ILE A 182 -10.46 16.18 -15.65
C ILE A 182 -11.25 17.41 -15.17
N GLN A 183 -12.45 17.60 -15.69
CA GLN A 183 -13.44 18.59 -15.27
C GLN A 183 -13.81 18.39 -13.81
N LEU A 184 -14.09 17.16 -13.38
CA LEU A 184 -14.37 16.88 -11.97
C LEU A 184 -13.23 17.34 -11.07
N VAL A 185 -11.99 16.95 -11.36
CA VAL A 185 -10.82 17.33 -10.57
C VAL A 185 -10.59 18.83 -10.63
N LYS A 186 -10.70 19.44 -11.81
CA LYS A 186 -10.54 20.89 -12.00
C LYS A 186 -11.57 21.68 -11.18
N SER A 187 -12.85 21.37 -11.38
CA SER A 187 -13.95 22.01 -10.65
C SER A 187 -13.83 21.76 -9.15
N HIS A 188 -13.31 20.61 -8.72
CA HIS A 188 -13.03 20.34 -7.31
C HIS A 188 -11.90 21.21 -6.76
N THR A 189 -10.78 21.35 -7.48
CA THR A 189 -9.65 22.18 -7.05
C THR A 189 -9.95 23.68 -7.07
N GLU A 190 -10.81 24.13 -7.98
CA GLU A 190 -11.26 25.53 -8.06
C GLU A 190 -12.33 25.85 -7.00
N ASN A 191 -12.99 24.84 -6.45
CA ASN A 191 -14.03 25.02 -5.46
C ASN A 191 -13.42 25.29 -4.08
N THR A 192 -13.73 26.47 -3.53
CA THR A 192 -13.29 26.91 -2.20
C THR A 192 -14.20 26.42 -1.07
N ARG A 193 -15.36 25.86 -1.41
CA ARG A 193 -16.36 25.43 -0.43
C ARG A 193 -16.03 24.04 0.11
N LEU A 194 -15.35 24.02 1.25
CA LEU A 194 -15.08 22.81 2.03
C LEU A 194 -16.38 22.15 2.50
N LEU A 195 -16.34 20.82 2.59
CA LEU A 195 -17.43 20.02 3.15
C LEU A 195 -17.64 20.31 4.63
N ASP A 196 -16.55 20.40 5.38
CA ASP A 196 -16.55 20.78 6.79
C ASP A 196 -15.62 21.98 7.00
N PRO A 197 -16.18 23.18 7.30
CA PRO A 197 -15.40 24.37 7.62
C PRO A 197 -14.52 24.21 8.86
N THR A 198 -14.87 23.32 9.78
CA THR A 198 -14.08 23.06 11.01
C THR A 198 -12.88 22.15 10.75
N LYS A 199 -12.74 21.62 9.53
CA LYS A 199 -11.67 20.73 9.09
C LYS A 199 -11.53 19.46 9.94
N LYS A 200 -12.58 19.04 10.63
CA LYS A 200 -12.59 17.78 11.38
C LYS A 200 -12.85 16.61 10.43
N PHE A 201 -13.77 16.78 9.48
CA PHE A 201 -14.09 15.79 8.47
C PHE A 201 -13.49 16.12 7.10
N ALA A 202 -12.90 15.11 6.45
CA ALA A 202 -12.37 15.19 5.09
C ALA A 202 -11.52 16.45 4.84
N MET A 203 -10.55 16.66 5.74
CA MET A 203 -9.62 17.79 5.72
C MET A 203 -8.92 17.95 4.35
N PRO A 204 -8.55 19.19 3.95
CA PRO A 204 -7.72 19.40 2.77
C PRO A 204 -6.41 18.60 2.83
N GLU A 205 -5.99 18.06 1.69
CA GLU A 205 -4.77 17.26 1.55
C GLU A 205 -3.52 18.04 1.96
N SER A 206 -3.48 19.36 1.72
CA SER A 206 -2.39 20.23 2.17
C SER A 206 -2.12 20.14 3.66
N ASP A 207 -3.16 19.92 4.46
CA ASP A 207 -3.09 19.91 5.91
C ASP A 207 -2.75 18.50 6.45
N LEU A 208 -2.92 17.46 5.61
CA LEU A 208 -2.57 16.07 5.90
C LEU A 208 -1.18 15.68 5.40
N LEU A 209 -0.61 16.46 4.47
CA LEU A 209 0.69 16.18 3.88
C LEU A 209 1.82 16.56 4.86
N LEU A 210 2.44 15.53 5.43
CA LEU A 210 3.62 15.68 6.28
C LEU A 210 4.88 16.06 5.49
N SER A 211 5.01 15.60 4.25
CA SER A 211 6.16 15.91 3.40
C SER A 211 5.81 15.75 1.92
N HIS A 212 6.35 16.65 1.09
CA HIS A 212 6.18 16.61 -0.35
C HIS A 212 7.18 15.64 -0.97
N ASN A 213 6.67 14.48 -1.39
CA ASN A 213 7.40 13.44 -2.15
C ASN A 213 8.56 12.82 -1.38
N VAL A 214 8.25 11.87 -0.50
CA VAL A 214 9.26 11.06 0.20
C VAL A 214 9.59 9.81 -0.62
N PRO A 215 10.88 9.54 -0.92
CA PRO A 215 11.27 8.27 -1.53
C PRO A 215 10.88 7.11 -0.62
N LEU A 216 10.19 6.12 -1.19
CA LEU A 216 9.75 4.96 -0.45
C LEU A 216 10.85 3.90 -0.40
N TYR A 217 11.45 3.74 0.77
CA TYR A 217 12.47 2.72 1.00
C TYR A 217 11.83 1.43 1.50
N ILE A 218 12.28 0.31 0.93
CA ILE A 218 12.07 -1.02 1.49
C ILE A 218 13.42 -1.56 1.94
N ASN A 219 13.47 -2.13 3.14
CA ASN A 219 14.65 -2.84 3.60
C ASN A 219 14.80 -4.12 2.77
N TYR A 220 15.75 -4.15 1.85
CA TYR A 220 16.02 -5.32 1.00
C TYR A 220 16.51 -6.53 1.81
N ASP A 221 17.27 -6.31 2.90
CA ASP A 221 17.78 -7.39 3.76
C ASP A 221 16.65 -8.06 4.56
N GLY A 222 15.59 -7.30 4.88
CA GLY A 222 14.36 -7.81 5.50
C GLY A 222 13.32 -8.30 4.50
N CYS A 223 13.48 -8.02 3.21
CA CYS A 223 12.52 -8.36 2.16
C CYS A 223 12.83 -9.74 1.59
N VAL A 224 12.32 -10.78 2.23
CA VAL A 224 12.66 -12.15 1.86
C VAL A 224 11.79 -12.61 0.69
N ASN A 225 12.33 -12.60 -0.53
CA ASN A 225 11.74 -13.25 -1.70
C ASN A 225 11.94 -14.78 -1.65
N THR A 226 11.48 -15.45 -0.59
CA THR A 226 11.32 -16.91 -0.66
C THR A 226 10.19 -17.26 -1.63
N LEU A 227 10.24 -18.49 -2.16
CA LEU A 227 9.23 -19.05 -3.08
C LEU A 227 7.78 -18.91 -2.60
N ILE A 228 7.56 -18.76 -1.28
CA ILE A 228 6.24 -18.72 -0.65
C ILE A 228 5.79 -17.27 -0.36
N LEU A 229 6.70 -16.36 0.01
CA LEU A 229 6.32 -15.08 0.63
C LEU A 229 6.30 -13.89 -0.35
N LYS A 230 7.13 -13.88 -1.40
CA LYS A 230 7.13 -12.88 -2.50
C LYS A 230 6.92 -11.42 -2.05
N GLU A 231 7.45 -11.04 -0.88
CA GLU A 231 7.08 -9.78 -0.22
C GLU A 231 7.51 -8.56 -1.02
N CYS A 232 8.65 -8.63 -1.71
CA CYS A 232 9.13 -7.51 -2.53
C CYS A 232 8.30 -7.36 -3.81
N GLU A 233 7.90 -8.47 -4.42
CA GLU A 233 7.01 -8.46 -5.59
C GLU A 233 5.65 -7.85 -5.22
N LYS A 234 5.11 -8.24 -4.06
CA LYS A 234 3.87 -7.69 -3.50
C LYS A 234 4.03 -6.20 -3.20
N PHE A 235 5.10 -5.79 -2.53
CA PHE A 235 5.38 -4.39 -2.22
C PHE A 235 5.46 -3.53 -3.49
N LEU A 236 6.20 -3.95 -4.51
CA LEU A 236 6.27 -3.20 -5.77
C LEU A 236 4.94 -3.14 -6.53
N THR A 237 4.06 -4.13 -6.31
CA THR A 237 2.72 -4.16 -6.90
C THR A 237 1.76 -3.21 -6.17
N GLU A 238 1.85 -3.16 -4.84
CA GLU A 238 1.02 -2.32 -3.98
C GLU A 238 1.48 -0.85 -3.99
N TYR A 239 2.79 -0.60 -3.92
CA TYR A 239 3.37 0.73 -3.69
C TYR A 239 4.12 1.31 -4.88
N GLY A 240 4.28 0.57 -5.98
CA GLY A 240 5.04 1.05 -7.15
C GLY A 240 4.31 2.10 -8.01
N VAL A 241 3.18 2.64 -7.58
CA VAL A 241 2.39 3.62 -8.36
C VAL A 241 2.82 5.03 -7.97
N ASP A 242 3.84 5.54 -8.66
CA ASP A 242 4.46 6.84 -8.46
C ASP A 242 3.87 7.98 -9.30
N GLY A 243 2.91 7.65 -10.18
CA GLY A 243 2.26 8.60 -11.09
C GLY A 243 3.03 8.89 -12.39
N SER A 244 4.21 8.30 -12.58
CA SER A 244 4.97 8.40 -13.85
C SER A 244 4.18 7.85 -15.06
N ASP A 245 3.24 6.95 -14.80
CA ASP A 245 2.35 6.31 -15.76
C ASP A 245 1.10 7.15 -16.14
N LEU A 246 1.06 8.46 -15.83
CA LEU A 246 -0.14 9.33 -15.94
C LEU A 246 -1.32 8.90 -15.03
N ARG A 247 -1.06 7.95 -14.15
CA ARG A 247 -1.97 7.52 -13.08
C ARG A 247 -1.85 8.48 -11.91
N THR A 248 -2.85 8.50 -11.06
CA THR A 248 -2.77 9.31 -9.85
C THR A 248 -1.76 8.74 -8.88
N ASN A 249 -0.88 9.60 -8.36
CA ASN A 249 0.10 9.25 -7.33
C ASN A 249 -0.59 8.49 -6.20
N ALA A 250 -0.05 7.35 -5.80
CA ALA A 250 -0.63 6.62 -4.69
C ALA A 250 -0.36 7.36 -3.38
N ARG A 251 -1.38 7.46 -2.54
CA ARG A 251 -1.25 7.91 -1.14
C ARG A 251 -1.38 6.68 -0.26
N PHE A 252 -0.62 6.66 0.82
CA PHE A 252 -0.65 5.57 1.77
C PHE A 252 -0.71 6.15 3.19
N PRO A 253 -1.52 5.56 4.08
CA PRO A 253 -1.45 5.89 5.49
C PRO A 253 -0.04 5.54 5.99
N CYS A 254 0.52 6.42 6.80
CA CYS A 254 1.84 6.23 7.39
C CYS A 254 1.81 6.59 8.87
N PHE A 255 2.75 6.01 9.60
CA PHE A 255 2.98 6.27 11.01
C PHE A 255 4.23 7.12 11.13
N TYR A 256 4.12 8.21 11.90
CA TYR A 256 5.22 9.09 12.20
C TYR A 256 5.26 9.38 13.69
N ARG A 257 6.41 9.86 14.13
CA ARG A 257 6.65 10.27 15.51
C ARG A 257 6.66 11.80 15.55
N PRO A 258 5.64 12.45 16.17
CA PRO A 258 5.52 13.91 16.13
C PRO A 258 6.76 14.62 16.68
N ASP A 259 7.39 14.04 17.69
CA ASP A 259 8.57 14.56 18.38
C ASP A 259 9.84 14.57 17.51
N LEU A 260 9.89 13.74 16.46
CA LEU A 260 11.02 13.68 15.53
C LEU A 260 10.83 14.58 14.30
N VAL A 261 9.63 15.13 14.09
CA VAL A 261 9.33 16.03 12.96
C VAL A 261 9.85 17.45 13.22
N ASP A 262 9.87 17.88 14.49
CA ASP A 262 10.35 19.21 14.90
C ASP A 262 11.88 19.25 15.12
N SER A 263 12.54 18.09 15.22
CA SER A 263 13.99 18.00 15.30
C SER A 263 14.61 18.04 13.90
N ILE A 264 15.30 19.14 13.61
CA ILE A 264 16.06 19.45 12.40
C ILE A 264 17.28 18.52 12.26
N ASP A 265 17.05 17.21 12.16
CA ASP A 265 18.12 16.24 11.94
C ASP A 265 17.63 15.13 10.99
N ASP A 266 17.51 15.52 9.71
CA ASP A 266 17.60 14.77 8.44
C ASP A 266 17.05 13.33 8.32
N SER A 267 16.25 12.87 9.27
CA SER A 267 15.70 11.52 9.31
C SER A 267 14.17 11.56 9.38
N ASN A 268 13.57 12.32 8.45
CA ASN A 268 12.14 12.29 8.15
C ASN A 268 11.77 10.96 7.45
N PHE A 269 11.97 9.84 8.14
CA PHE A 269 11.45 8.55 7.70
C PHE A 269 10.09 8.31 8.35
N VAL A 270 9.09 8.02 7.52
CA VAL A 270 7.78 7.59 7.96
C VAL A 270 7.67 6.07 7.79
N ILE A 271 6.98 5.42 8.70
CA ILE A 271 6.83 3.96 8.69
C ILE A 271 5.48 3.65 8.03
N LEU A 272 5.47 2.94 6.90
CA LEU A 272 4.22 2.52 6.26
C LEU A 272 3.52 1.36 6.98
N ARG A 273 4.31 0.41 7.51
CA ARG A 273 3.80 -0.82 8.11
C ARG A 273 4.22 -0.85 9.57
N TYR A 274 3.30 -0.50 10.45
CA TYR A 274 3.47 -0.63 11.88
C TYR A 274 2.42 -1.59 12.42
N ASN A 275 2.85 -2.68 13.05
CA ASN A 275 1.97 -3.59 13.76
C ASN A 275 2.51 -3.80 15.17
N ILE A 276 1.92 -3.09 16.12
CA ILE A 276 2.31 -3.13 17.53
C ILE A 276 2.27 -4.55 18.11
N GLN A 277 1.26 -5.36 17.75
CA GLN A 277 1.12 -6.71 18.27
C GLN A 277 2.29 -7.59 17.82
N LYS A 278 2.67 -7.48 16.54
CA LYS A 278 3.82 -8.20 15.98
C LYS A 278 5.12 -7.73 16.63
N THR A 279 5.35 -6.42 16.72
CA THR A 279 6.57 -5.86 17.34
C THR A 279 6.73 -6.29 18.80
N VAL A 280 5.64 -6.24 19.58
CA VAL A 280 5.67 -6.67 20.99
C VAL A 280 5.95 -8.16 21.11
N MET A 281 5.33 -8.99 20.27
CA MET A 281 5.57 -10.43 20.27
C MET A 281 7.04 -10.74 19.92
N GLU A 282 7.59 -10.10 18.89
CA GLU A 282 8.99 -10.27 18.50
C GLU A 282 9.95 -9.83 19.60
N LEU A 283 9.69 -8.70 20.27
CA LEU A 283 10.47 -8.23 21.41
C LEU A 283 10.41 -9.20 22.60
N LEU A 284 9.24 -9.77 22.89
CA LEU A 284 9.09 -10.77 23.95
C LEU A 284 9.90 -12.03 23.63
N ILE A 285 9.85 -12.52 22.40
CA ILE A 285 10.62 -13.70 21.99
C ILE A 285 12.13 -13.41 22.08
N ALA A 286 12.57 -12.25 21.59
CA ALA A 286 13.97 -11.82 21.60
C ALA A 286 14.53 -11.60 23.02
N THR A 287 13.69 -11.35 24.02
CA THR A 287 14.11 -11.17 25.42
C THR A 287 13.99 -12.44 26.24
N VAL A 288 12.89 -13.18 26.13
CA VAL A 288 12.62 -14.38 26.94
C VAL A 288 13.58 -15.52 26.59
N ILE A 289 13.89 -15.74 25.31
CA ILE A 289 14.75 -16.86 24.90
C ILE A 289 16.17 -16.72 25.46
N PRO A 290 16.89 -15.58 25.30
CA PRO A 290 18.22 -15.43 25.88
C PRO A 290 18.23 -15.51 27.41
N ILE A 291 17.23 -14.94 28.09
CA ILE A 291 17.13 -14.99 29.55
C ILE A 291 16.94 -16.44 30.03
N THR A 292 16.04 -17.20 29.40
CA THR A 292 15.80 -18.61 29.78
C THR A 292 17.04 -19.47 29.53
N LEU A 293 17.73 -19.29 28.39
CA LEU A 293 18.99 -19.98 28.10
C LEU A 293 20.07 -19.64 29.13
N ALA A 294 20.20 -18.37 29.52
CA ALA A 294 21.16 -17.95 30.53
C ALA A 294 20.87 -18.58 31.89
N ILE A 295 19.60 -18.59 32.32
CA ILE A 295 19.17 -19.21 33.58
C ILE A 295 19.47 -20.71 33.58
N VAL A 296 19.07 -21.43 32.53
CA VAL A 296 19.31 -22.88 32.41
C VAL A 296 20.81 -23.17 32.40
N SER A 297 21.61 -22.40 31.67
CA SER A 297 23.07 -22.54 31.65
C SER A 297 23.67 -22.35 33.04
N CYS A 298 23.24 -21.32 33.79
CA CYS A 298 23.69 -21.10 35.15
C CYS A 298 23.32 -22.26 36.08
N PHE A 299 22.09 -22.79 36.00
CA PHE A 299 21.68 -23.95 36.80
C PHE A 299 22.51 -25.20 36.50
N VAL A 300 22.81 -25.45 35.22
CA VAL A 300 23.67 -26.58 34.82
C VAL A 300 25.08 -26.40 35.40
N LEU A 301 25.67 -25.20 35.32
CA LEU A 301 27.00 -24.92 35.90
C LEU A 301 27.03 -25.08 37.43
N ILE A 302 25.99 -24.62 38.14
CA ILE A 302 25.86 -24.81 39.59
C ILE A 302 25.73 -26.30 39.93
N PHE A 303 24.95 -27.05 39.15
CA PHE A 303 24.80 -28.49 39.33
C PHE A 303 26.13 -29.22 39.11
N CYS A 304 26.83 -28.92 38.01
CA CYS A 304 28.13 -29.50 37.72
C CYS A 304 29.16 -29.20 38.82
N SER A 305 29.22 -27.96 39.34
CA SER A 305 30.16 -27.61 40.42
C SER A 305 29.85 -28.29 41.76
N ARG A 306 28.57 -28.60 42.03
CA ARG A 306 28.16 -29.33 43.26
C ARG A 306 28.40 -30.83 43.16
N VAL A 307 28.29 -31.40 41.96
CA VAL A 307 28.35 -32.83 41.70
C VAL A 307 29.77 -33.31 41.41
N ILE A 308 30.59 -32.48 40.77
CA ILE A 308 31.94 -32.82 40.31
C ILE A 308 32.96 -32.16 41.24
N HIS A 309 33.80 -32.98 41.88
CA HIS A 309 34.95 -32.51 42.67
C HIS A 309 36.24 -32.84 41.91
N LEU A 310 37.15 -31.87 41.80
CA LEU A 310 38.51 -32.09 41.31
C LEU A 310 39.35 -32.63 42.47
N HIS A 311 39.95 -33.81 42.28
CA HIS A 311 40.98 -34.32 43.18
C HIS A 311 42.36 -33.88 42.68
N GLU A 312 43.38 -33.97 43.53
CA GLU A 312 44.73 -33.47 43.24
C GLU A 312 45.40 -34.16 42.03
N ASP A 313 44.89 -35.33 41.62
CA ASP A 313 45.35 -36.06 40.43
C ASP A 313 44.75 -35.57 39.10
N SER A 314 44.05 -34.42 39.08
CA SER A 314 43.42 -33.84 37.88
C SER A 314 42.35 -34.71 37.18
N HIS A 315 41.86 -35.75 37.85
CA HIS A 315 40.69 -36.54 37.43
C HIS A 315 39.39 -36.02 38.10
N PHE A 316 38.28 -36.03 37.34
CA PHE A 316 36.96 -35.60 37.82
C PHE A 316 36.20 -36.76 38.50
N PHE A 317 35.75 -36.56 39.74
CA PHE A 317 34.96 -37.58 40.47
C PHE A 317 33.55 -37.09 40.79
N PHE A 318 32.56 -37.98 40.63
CA PHE A 318 31.17 -37.72 41.01
C PHE A 318 30.98 -37.94 42.51
N LYS A 319 30.58 -36.90 43.23
CA LYS A 319 30.39 -36.93 44.69
C LYS A 319 29.30 -37.89 45.17
N MET A 320 28.43 -38.37 44.26
CA MET A 320 27.25 -39.18 44.60
C MET A 320 27.47 -40.70 44.58
N CYS A 321 28.67 -41.19 44.22
CA CYS A 321 29.02 -42.61 44.30
C CYS A 321 29.86 -42.91 45.55
N ASN A 322 29.34 -42.62 46.74
CA ASN A 322 29.89 -43.12 48.00
C ASN A 322 29.04 -44.30 48.51
N LYS A 323 29.10 -45.42 47.79
CA LYS A 323 28.92 -46.74 48.43
C LYS A 323 30.32 -47.28 48.67
N VAL A 324 30.71 -47.22 49.94
CA VAL A 324 31.93 -47.76 50.53
C VAL A 324 32.24 -49.15 49.96
N TYR A 325 33.21 -49.23 49.06
CA TYR A 325 33.94 -50.46 48.77
C TYR A 325 35.13 -50.49 49.72
N ASN A 326 35.17 -51.47 50.63
CA ASN A 326 36.18 -51.59 51.66
C ASN A 326 37.16 -52.72 51.25
N PRO A 327 38.33 -52.42 50.67
CA PRO A 327 39.30 -53.44 50.31
C PRO A 327 40.19 -53.72 51.54
N LYS A 328 39.72 -54.59 52.43
CA LYS A 328 40.60 -55.33 53.33
C LYS A 328 40.45 -56.82 53.05
N MET A 329 41.14 -57.28 52.01
CA MET A 329 41.71 -58.62 51.87
C MET A 329 42.32 -58.72 50.48
N GLN A 330 43.60 -58.39 50.34
CA GLN A 330 44.53 -59.25 49.62
C GLN A 330 45.98 -58.80 49.84
N ASP A 331 46.77 -59.80 50.21
CA ASP A 331 48.21 -59.95 50.00
C ASP A 331 49.17 -59.35 51.04
N THR A 332 49.40 -60.15 52.08
CA THR A 332 50.74 -60.35 52.63
C THR A 332 51.18 -61.78 52.29
N ILE A 333 52.21 -61.91 51.46
CA ILE A 333 53.20 -63.00 51.54
C ILE A 333 54.27 -62.54 52.53
#